data_AF-A0A2E0W152-F1
#
_entry.id   AF-A0A2E0W152-F1
#
_cell.length_a   1.000
_cell.length_b   1.000
_cell.length_c   1.000
_cell.angle_alpha   90.00
_cell.angle_beta   90.00
_cell.angle_gamma   90.00
#
_symmetry.space_group_name_H-M   'P 1'
#
loop_
_entity.id
_entity.type
_entity.pdbx_description
1 polymer ?
#
loop_
_entity_poly.entity_id
_entity_poly.type
_entity_poly.pdbx_seq_one_letter_code
_entity_poly.pdbx_strand_id
1 'polypeptide(L)'
;MNKFLKTFLVVIVISLLAIGCKEEDNPTDPGNGDNNANTNPTGQPIPEFGDPDGNGLMATIGYSFATMPGLPSVDLNMAFATFGDGVDAGQVEVNGNELGKTTSEGSTFYMAPDFMNNPTATLSGVNFNGSQHSWIVSGGNGIPAMSGSTVSPSQFNITAPANNATVSKASGIAVNWTGSSNARVLIVLASQSGSGYYISSELNDSGSYTIPASELGSVSGQSLLQVVKYHYADVSASGKNYYIIAEIVKSNTITVQ
;
A
#
# COMPACT_ATOMS: atom_id res chain seq x y z
N MET A 1 2.35 -19.90 -23.44
CA MET A 1 2.47 -19.05 -24.65
C MET A 1 1.91 -17.69 -24.28
N ASN A 2 2.78 -16.69 -24.27
CA ASN A 2 2.57 -15.32 -23.80
C ASN A 2 1.42 -14.59 -24.52
N LYS A 3 0.72 -13.71 -23.78
CA LYS A 3 0.39 -12.29 -24.07
C LYS A 3 -0.98 -11.87 -23.50
N PHE A 4 -1.10 -10.57 -23.21
CA PHE A 4 -2.26 -9.76 -22.75
C PHE A 4 -2.40 -9.69 -21.23
N LEU A 5 -1.89 -8.69 -20.49
CA LEU A 5 -1.88 -7.22 -20.65
C LEU A 5 -3.25 -6.61 -21.00
N LYS A 6 -3.73 -5.75 -20.07
CA LYS A 6 -4.81 -4.75 -20.13
C LYS A 6 -6.13 -5.12 -19.45
N THR A 7 -6.26 -4.85 -18.15
CA THR A 7 -7.49 -4.24 -17.57
C THR A 7 -7.13 -3.50 -16.27
N PHE A 8 -7.75 -2.33 -16.07
CA PHE A 8 -7.32 -1.20 -15.26
C PHE A 8 -8.32 -1.00 -14.12
N LEU A 9 -7.91 -0.93 -12.85
CA LEU A 9 -8.80 -0.41 -11.80
C LEU A 9 -8.06 0.20 -10.59
N VAL A 10 -8.58 1.35 -10.19
CA VAL A 10 -7.98 2.44 -9.43
C VAL A 10 -8.25 2.32 -7.92
N VAL A 11 -7.22 2.51 -7.09
CA VAL A 11 -7.37 2.93 -5.69
C VAL A 11 -6.61 4.26 -5.51
N ILE A 12 -7.32 5.36 -5.74
CA ILE A 12 -6.87 6.73 -5.45
C ILE A 12 -7.25 7.06 -4.02
N VAL A 13 -6.26 7.21 -3.14
CA VAL A 13 -6.37 8.06 -1.95
C VAL A 13 -5.78 9.42 -2.31
N ILE A 14 -6.66 10.24 -2.89
CA ILE A 14 -6.64 11.70 -3.00
C ILE A 14 -5.27 12.36 -2.72
N SER A 15 -4.46 12.58 -3.77
CA SER A 15 -3.35 13.55 -3.77
C SER A 15 -3.24 14.35 -5.09
N LEU A 16 -4.17 14.21 -6.04
CA LEU A 16 -4.09 14.84 -7.38
C LEU A 16 -5.11 15.96 -7.65
N LEU A 17 -5.80 16.46 -6.62
CA LEU A 17 -6.69 17.62 -6.79
C LEU A 17 -5.90 18.95 -6.80
N ALA A 18 -5.11 19.21 -7.86
CA ALA A 18 -4.80 20.55 -8.38
C ALA A 18 -3.80 20.57 -9.57
N ILE A 19 -3.92 19.70 -10.58
CA ILE A 19 -3.28 19.96 -11.88
C ILE A 19 -4.38 20.00 -12.94
N GLY A 20 -4.59 21.20 -13.48
CA GLY A 20 -5.72 21.54 -14.33
C GLY A 20 -5.88 20.64 -15.55
N CYS A 21 -7.12 20.36 -15.88
CA CYS A 21 -7.53 19.86 -17.18
C CYS A 21 -6.96 20.77 -18.27
N LYS A 22 -6.05 20.24 -19.07
CA LYS A 22 -6.03 20.50 -20.49
C LYS A 22 -6.20 19.17 -21.18
N GLU A 23 -7.26 19.08 -21.97
CA GLU A 23 -7.46 18.01 -22.94
C GLU A 23 -6.27 17.99 -23.91
N GLU A 24 -6.02 16.82 -24.50
CA GLU A 24 -5.05 16.51 -25.55
C GLU A 24 -3.64 16.11 -25.07
N ASP A 25 -3.51 14.84 -24.64
CA ASP A 25 -2.66 13.83 -25.29
C ASP A 25 -2.76 12.51 -24.50
N ASN A 26 -3.14 11.42 -25.19
CA ASN A 26 -3.21 10.10 -24.58
C ASN A 26 -1.80 9.64 -24.14
N PRO A 27 -1.58 9.28 -22.87
CA PRO A 27 -0.28 8.78 -22.43
C PRO A 27 0.00 7.44 -23.10
N THR A 28 1.07 7.37 -23.91
CA THR A 28 1.63 6.10 -24.35
C THR A 28 2.37 5.44 -23.19
N ASP A 29 2.06 4.16 -22.99
CA ASP A 29 2.65 3.22 -22.03
C ASP A 29 4.20 3.34 -21.96
N PRO A 30 4.80 3.65 -20.79
CA PRO A 30 6.25 3.70 -20.67
C PRO A 30 6.83 2.28 -20.82
N GLY A 31 7.79 2.16 -21.73
CA GLY A 31 8.30 0.90 -22.25
C GLY A 31 8.85 -0.09 -21.22
N ASN A 32 8.61 -1.35 -21.58
CA ASN A 32 9.11 -2.60 -21.02
C ASN A 32 10.60 -2.56 -20.63
N GLY A 33 10.88 -2.33 -19.35
CA GLY A 33 12.15 -2.63 -18.70
C GLY A 33 11.93 -3.76 -17.70
N ASP A 34 12.54 -4.92 -17.96
CA ASP A 34 12.54 -6.08 -17.05
C ASP A 34 13.04 -5.67 -15.67
N ASN A 35 12.13 -5.58 -14.71
CA ASN A 35 12.42 -5.70 -13.28
C ASN A 35 11.20 -6.39 -12.66
N ASN A 36 11.42 -7.64 -12.25
CA ASN A 36 10.45 -8.56 -11.70
C ASN A 36 10.07 -8.13 -10.26
N ALA A 37 9.45 -6.96 -10.12
CA ALA A 37 8.79 -6.53 -8.89
C ALA A 37 7.34 -7.01 -8.96
N ASN A 38 6.89 -7.73 -7.94
CA ASN A 38 5.54 -8.23 -7.81
C ASN A 38 4.55 -7.04 -7.75
N THR A 39 4.09 -6.55 -8.90
CA THR A 39 3.21 -5.39 -8.99
C THR A 39 1.76 -5.85 -8.85
N ASN A 40 1.12 -5.45 -7.75
CA ASN A 40 -0.35 -5.48 -7.66
C ASN A 40 -0.93 -4.69 -8.84
N PRO A 41 -2.08 -5.09 -9.42
CA PRO A 41 -2.84 -4.29 -10.38
C PRO A 41 -2.98 -2.79 -10.05
N THR A 42 -2.85 -2.40 -8.77
CA THR A 42 -2.84 -1.00 -8.31
C THR A 42 -1.54 -0.22 -8.61
N GLY A 43 -0.47 -0.89 -9.06
CA GLY A 43 0.87 -0.29 -9.22
C GLY A 43 1.54 0.12 -7.92
N GLN A 44 0.90 -0.14 -6.77
CA GLN A 44 1.51 0.10 -5.46
C GLN A 44 2.47 -1.04 -5.13
N PRO A 45 3.64 -0.72 -4.57
CA PRO A 45 4.54 -1.73 -4.05
C PRO A 45 3.86 -2.47 -2.89
N ILE A 46 3.51 -3.72 -3.12
CA ILE A 46 3.24 -4.67 -2.05
C ILE A 46 4.58 -5.28 -1.62
N PRO A 47 4.74 -5.62 -0.34
CA PRO A 47 5.81 -6.52 0.06
C PRO A 47 5.82 -7.78 -0.81
N GLU A 48 7.01 -8.26 -1.17
CA GLU A 48 7.12 -9.50 -1.91
C GLU A 48 6.84 -10.67 -0.97
N PHE A 49 5.63 -11.23 -1.07
CA PHE A 49 5.31 -12.48 -0.41
C PHE A 49 5.87 -13.61 -1.28
N GLY A 50 6.61 -14.55 -0.68
CA GLY A 50 7.38 -15.58 -1.39
C GLY A 50 6.57 -16.60 -2.21
N ASP A 51 5.27 -16.36 -2.44
CA ASP A 51 4.41 -17.12 -3.34
C ASP A 51 3.84 -16.17 -4.42
N PRO A 52 4.23 -16.33 -5.70
CA PRO A 52 3.70 -15.53 -6.81
C PRO A 52 2.20 -15.77 -7.06
N ASP A 53 1.60 -16.79 -6.43
CA ASP A 53 0.23 -17.23 -6.66
C ASP A 53 -0.75 -16.87 -5.52
N GLY A 54 -0.50 -15.78 -4.78
CA GLY A 54 -1.39 -15.29 -3.72
C GLY A 54 -2.85 -15.24 -4.18
N ASN A 55 -3.71 -16.11 -3.63
CA ASN A 55 -5.08 -16.28 -4.10
C ASN A 55 -6.05 -15.26 -3.51
N GLY A 56 -5.54 -14.31 -2.74
CA GLY A 56 -6.27 -13.15 -2.24
C GLY A 56 -5.48 -12.43 -1.16
N LEU A 57 -5.86 -11.18 -0.96
CA LEU A 57 -5.25 -10.26 -0.02
C LEU A 57 -6.36 -9.63 0.82
N MET A 58 -6.12 -9.54 2.13
CA MET A 58 -6.88 -8.76 3.08
C MET A 58 -5.90 -7.84 3.79
N ALA A 59 -6.15 -6.53 3.78
CA ALA A 59 -5.24 -5.54 4.32
C ALA A 59 -5.99 -4.56 5.21
N THR A 60 -5.43 -4.27 6.37
CA THR A 60 -5.79 -3.10 7.18
C THR A 60 -4.66 -2.08 7.07
N ILE A 61 -5.01 -0.83 6.79
CA ILE A 61 -4.04 0.22 6.46
C ILE A 61 -4.28 1.42 7.38
N GLY A 62 -3.28 1.79 8.15
CA GLY A 62 -3.22 3.03 8.90
C GLY A 62 -2.40 4.02 8.10
N TYR A 63 -3.06 4.93 7.40
CA TYR A 63 -2.41 5.92 6.55
C TYR A 63 -2.32 7.26 7.27
N SER A 64 -1.11 7.83 7.33
CA SER A 64 -0.88 9.18 7.83
C SER A 64 -0.03 9.97 6.85
N PHE A 65 -0.56 11.11 6.42
CA PHE A 65 0.15 12.03 5.52
C PHE A 65 0.54 13.31 6.27
N ALA A 66 1.84 13.62 6.29
CA ALA A 66 2.33 14.86 6.87
C ALA A 66 1.84 16.05 6.03
N THR A 67 1.36 17.10 6.70
CA THR A 67 0.80 18.33 6.10
C THR A 67 1.55 18.80 4.85
N MET A 68 0.82 19.00 3.75
CA MET A 68 1.27 19.73 2.57
C MET A 68 0.86 21.21 2.72
N PRO A 69 1.61 22.19 2.20
CA PRO A 69 1.16 23.58 2.17
C PRO A 69 -0.26 23.68 1.58
N GLY A 70 -1.22 24.13 2.39
CA GLY A 70 -2.64 24.27 2.01
C GLY A 70 -3.57 23.09 2.34
N LEU A 71 -3.06 21.95 2.86
CA LEU A 71 -3.90 20.83 3.32
C LEU A 71 -3.56 20.40 4.76
N PRO A 72 -4.56 20.08 5.59
CA PRO A 72 -4.33 19.52 6.93
C PRO A 72 -3.72 18.12 6.83
N SER A 73 -3.11 17.64 7.92
CA SER A 73 -2.72 16.23 8.03
C SER A 73 -3.96 15.34 7.91
N VAL A 74 -3.80 14.22 7.21
CA VAL A 74 -4.87 13.23 7.05
C VAL A 74 -4.42 11.95 7.74
N ASP A 75 -5.24 11.47 8.68
CA ASP A 75 -5.12 10.17 9.30
C ASP A 75 -6.35 9.33 8.93
N LEU A 76 -6.12 8.19 8.30
CA LEU A 76 -7.18 7.30 7.79
C LEU A 76 -6.87 5.86 8.18
N ASN A 77 -7.84 5.19 8.77
CA ASN A 77 -7.82 3.73 8.90
C ASN A 77 -8.70 3.15 7.80
N MET A 78 -8.14 2.21 7.04
CA MET A 78 -8.81 1.56 5.94
C MET A 78 -8.72 0.05 6.07
N ALA A 79 -9.66 -0.64 5.45
CA ALA A 79 -9.63 -2.06 5.21
C ALA A 79 -9.86 -2.28 3.72
N PHE A 80 -9.13 -3.23 3.14
CA PHE A 80 -9.22 -3.59 1.74
C PHE A 80 -9.12 -5.10 1.60
N ALA A 81 -9.89 -5.70 0.68
CA ALA A 81 -9.65 -7.08 0.29
C ALA A 81 -9.94 -7.34 -1.19
N THR A 82 -9.23 -8.31 -1.75
CA THR A 82 -9.45 -8.86 -3.09
C THR A 82 -9.15 -10.36 -3.09
N PHE A 83 -9.83 -11.14 -3.93
CA PHE A 83 -9.69 -12.60 -3.96
C PHE A 83 -9.65 -13.11 -5.40
N GLY A 84 -8.74 -14.03 -5.70
CA GLY A 84 -8.43 -14.47 -7.05
C GLY A 84 -8.23 -13.29 -7.99
N ASP A 85 -8.76 -13.39 -9.20
CA ASP A 85 -8.76 -12.32 -10.20
C ASP A 85 -9.97 -11.37 -10.00
N GLY A 86 -10.21 -10.91 -8.76
CA GLY A 86 -11.36 -10.06 -8.43
C GLY A 86 -12.69 -10.82 -8.34
N VAL A 87 -12.67 -12.05 -7.82
CA VAL A 87 -13.87 -12.88 -7.63
C VAL A 87 -14.62 -12.45 -6.38
N ASP A 88 -15.96 -12.38 -6.47
CA ASP A 88 -16.83 -12.14 -5.31
C ASP A 88 -16.78 -13.34 -4.34
N ALA A 89 -16.16 -13.11 -3.18
CA ALA A 89 -15.97 -14.04 -2.09
C ALA A 89 -17.11 -14.05 -1.05
N GLY A 90 -18.23 -13.40 -1.33
CA GLY A 90 -19.35 -13.24 -0.41
C GLY A 90 -19.16 -12.04 0.52
N GLN A 91 -19.55 -12.18 1.80
CA GLN A 91 -19.40 -11.17 2.83
C GLN A 91 -17.97 -11.22 3.39
N VAL A 92 -17.38 -10.05 3.62
CA VAL A 92 -16.03 -9.89 4.16
C VAL A 92 -16.08 -8.90 5.31
N GLU A 93 -15.48 -9.28 6.44
CA GLU A 93 -15.48 -8.48 7.64
C GLU A 93 -14.09 -8.42 8.28
N VAL A 94 -13.79 -7.29 8.91
CA VAL A 94 -12.63 -7.14 9.81
C VAL A 94 -13.08 -6.61 11.17
N ASN A 95 -12.72 -7.31 12.25
CA ASN A 95 -13.13 -7.00 13.61
C ASN A 95 -14.66 -6.80 13.76
N GLY A 96 -15.45 -7.55 12.99
CA GLY A 96 -16.92 -7.45 12.95
C GLY A 96 -17.46 -6.25 12.18
N ASN A 97 -16.62 -5.49 11.49
CA ASN A 97 -17.05 -4.47 10.54
C ASN A 97 -17.16 -5.11 9.15
N GLU A 98 -18.35 -5.12 8.58
CA GLU A 98 -18.56 -5.52 7.19
C GLU A 98 -17.97 -4.48 6.24
N LEU A 99 -17.19 -4.96 5.27
CA LEU A 99 -16.61 -4.13 4.22
C LEU A 99 -17.64 -3.91 3.10
N GLY A 100 -17.70 -2.70 2.56
CA GLY A 100 -18.47 -2.42 1.36
C GLY A 100 -17.90 -3.19 0.18
N LYS A 101 -18.78 -3.72 -0.67
CA LYS A 101 -18.41 -4.51 -1.85
C LYS A 101 -18.64 -3.68 -3.11
N THR A 102 -17.60 -3.51 -3.91
CA THR A 102 -17.68 -2.84 -5.22
C THR A 102 -17.25 -3.78 -6.33
N THR A 103 -18.04 -3.86 -7.40
CA THR A 103 -17.72 -4.61 -8.61
C THR A 103 -17.60 -3.64 -9.78
N SER A 104 -16.45 -3.66 -10.46
CA SER A 104 -16.19 -2.85 -11.65
C SER A 104 -15.45 -3.68 -12.68
N GLU A 105 -15.87 -3.59 -13.95
CA GLU A 105 -15.26 -4.33 -15.07
C GLU A 105 -15.11 -5.85 -14.83
N GLY A 106 -16.03 -6.44 -14.07
CA GLY A 106 -16.02 -7.87 -13.73
C GLY A 106 -15.12 -8.25 -12.56
N SER A 107 -14.38 -7.30 -11.97
CA SER A 107 -13.57 -7.49 -10.78
C SER A 107 -14.27 -6.94 -9.54
N THR A 108 -14.23 -7.69 -8.45
CA THR A 108 -14.81 -7.35 -7.15
C THR A 108 -13.72 -7.09 -6.13
N PHE A 109 -13.89 -6.01 -5.38
CA PHE A 109 -13.04 -5.65 -4.26
C PHE A 109 -13.90 -5.20 -3.08
N TYR A 110 -13.31 -5.29 -1.90
CA TYR A 110 -13.95 -4.99 -0.62
C TYR A 110 -13.20 -3.84 0.03
N MET A 111 -13.91 -2.87 0.58
CA MET A 111 -13.26 -1.78 1.28
C MET A 111 -14.09 -1.12 2.37
N ALA A 112 -13.39 -0.54 3.34
CA ALA A 112 -13.93 0.40 4.31
C ALA A 112 -12.90 1.52 4.55
N PRO A 113 -13.26 2.80 4.48
CA PRO A 113 -14.56 3.31 4.04
C PRO A 113 -14.88 2.90 2.59
N ASP A 114 -16.17 2.66 2.31
CA ASP A 114 -16.66 2.41 0.95
C ASP A 114 -16.94 3.76 0.28
N PHE A 115 -16.02 4.23 -0.54
CA PHE A 115 -16.14 5.54 -1.16
C PHE A 115 -17.34 5.69 -2.10
N MET A 116 -17.92 4.58 -2.57
CA MET A 116 -19.06 4.60 -3.50
C MET A 116 -20.39 4.64 -2.76
N ASN A 117 -20.53 3.87 -1.68
CA ASN A 117 -21.82 3.70 -1.01
C ASN A 117 -21.85 4.16 0.46
N ASN A 118 -20.70 4.22 1.14
CA ASN A 118 -20.61 4.64 2.53
C ASN A 118 -19.23 5.26 2.86
N PRO A 119 -18.93 6.46 2.34
CA PRO A 119 -17.61 7.08 2.45
C PRO A 119 -17.25 7.50 3.89
N THR A 120 -18.23 7.47 4.79
CA THR A 120 -18.08 7.83 6.20
C THR A 120 -17.99 6.60 7.12
N ALA A 121 -17.98 5.38 6.57
CA ALA A 121 -17.85 4.18 7.38
C ALA A 121 -16.52 4.18 8.13
N THR A 122 -16.59 4.05 9.45
CA THR A 122 -15.40 3.93 10.31
C THR A 122 -15.21 2.48 10.73
N LEU A 123 -13.96 2.04 10.82
CA LEU A 123 -13.61 0.70 11.31
C LEU A 123 -13.49 0.70 12.84
N SER A 124 -14.52 0.18 13.51
CA SER A 124 -14.47 0.01 14.96
C SER A 124 -13.50 -1.11 15.35
N GLY A 125 -12.67 -0.87 16.36
CA GLY A 125 -11.74 -1.89 16.86
C GLY A 125 -10.53 -2.20 15.96
N VAL A 126 -10.38 -1.54 14.80
CA VAL A 126 -9.16 -1.60 13.99
C VAL A 126 -8.21 -0.49 14.45
N ASN A 127 -7.20 -0.84 15.25
CA ASN A 127 -6.29 0.10 15.89
C ASN A 127 -4.83 -0.28 15.65
N PHE A 128 -4.03 0.69 15.21
CA PHE A 128 -2.61 0.51 14.91
C PHE A 128 -1.72 0.74 16.13
N ASN A 129 -1.86 -0.14 17.11
CA ASN A 129 -1.21 -0.06 18.43
C ASN A 129 -0.76 -1.44 18.94
N GLY A 130 -0.54 -2.41 18.06
CA GLY A 130 -0.28 -3.79 18.45
C GLY A 130 -1.54 -4.62 18.70
N SER A 131 -2.73 -4.11 18.36
CA SER A 131 -3.97 -4.88 18.45
C SER A 131 -4.10 -5.91 17.31
N GLN A 132 -4.84 -6.98 17.57
CA GLN A 132 -5.17 -7.99 16.58
C GLN A 132 -6.28 -7.52 15.65
N HIS A 133 -6.10 -7.72 14.35
CA HIS A 133 -7.09 -7.49 13.31
C HIS A 133 -7.53 -8.85 12.76
N SER A 134 -8.75 -9.25 13.10
CA SER A 134 -9.37 -10.53 12.78
C SER A 134 -10.28 -10.39 11.57
N TRP A 135 -10.04 -11.22 10.56
CA TRP A 135 -10.76 -11.24 9.30
C TRP A 135 -11.65 -12.46 9.18
N ILE A 136 -12.82 -12.27 8.59
CA ILE A 136 -13.78 -13.33 8.27
C ILE A 136 -14.24 -13.13 6.82
N VAL A 137 -14.22 -14.22 6.05
CA VAL A 137 -14.72 -14.29 4.67
C VAL A 137 -15.75 -15.40 4.62
N SER A 138 -16.99 -15.09 4.19
CA SER A 138 -18.08 -16.08 4.15
C SER A 138 -17.88 -17.16 3.09
N GLY A 139 -17.07 -16.88 2.07
CA GLY A 139 -16.89 -17.72 0.89
C GLY A 139 -17.99 -17.47 -0.15
N GLY A 140 -17.63 -17.72 -1.42
CA GLY A 140 -18.48 -17.46 -2.58
C GLY A 140 -17.71 -17.71 -3.88
N ASN A 141 -18.40 -18.15 -4.94
CA ASN A 141 -17.85 -18.26 -6.30
C ASN A 141 -16.48 -18.96 -6.43
N GLY A 142 -16.23 -20.01 -5.63
CA GLY A 142 -14.96 -20.76 -5.64
C GLY A 142 -13.87 -20.20 -4.71
N ILE A 143 -14.16 -19.14 -3.96
CA ILE A 143 -13.41 -18.71 -2.79
C ILE A 143 -13.99 -19.42 -1.55
N PRO A 144 -13.16 -20.13 -0.75
CA PRO A 144 -13.62 -20.81 0.45
C PRO A 144 -13.99 -19.83 1.55
N ALA A 145 -14.88 -20.25 2.45
CA ALA A 145 -15.05 -19.58 3.73
C ALA A 145 -13.76 -19.69 4.54
N MET A 146 -13.33 -18.60 5.15
CA MET A 146 -12.10 -18.59 5.95
C MET A 146 -12.12 -17.52 7.03
N SER A 147 -11.25 -17.71 8.02
CA SER A 147 -10.98 -16.71 9.04
C SER A 147 -9.50 -16.73 9.37
N GLY A 148 -8.97 -15.58 9.76
CA GLY A 148 -7.58 -15.44 10.16
C GLY A 148 -7.36 -14.11 10.86
N SER A 149 -6.14 -13.87 11.31
CA SER A 149 -5.81 -12.61 11.96
C SER A 149 -4.35 -12.28 11.80
N THR A 150 -4.04 -10.99 11.91
CA THR A 150 -2.66 -10.50 12.07
C THR A 150 -2.63 -9.45 13.16
N VAL A 151 -1.45 -9.18 13.72
CA VAL A 151 -1.27 -8.12 14.72
C VAL A 151 -0.83 -6.85 14.00
N SER A 152 -1.44 -5.72 14.31
CA SER A 152 -1.01 -4.43 13.75
C SER A 152 0.40 -4.03 14.23
N PRO A 153 1.19 -3.34 13.38
CA PRO A 153 2.30 -2.54 13.86
C PRO A 153 1.81 -1.47 14.85
N SER A 154 2.73 -0.96 15.65
CA SER A 154 2.45 0.20 16.52
C SER A 154 2.83 1.50 15.83
N GLN A 155 2.18 2.60 16.23
CA GLN A 155 2.50 3.94 15.74
C GLN A 155 4.00 4.23 15.77
N PHE A 156 4.50 4.80 14.67
CA PHE A 156 5.89 5.21 14.51
C PHE A 156 5.96 6.62 13.94
N ASN A 157 7.13 7.24 13.91
CA ASN A 157 7.34 8.51 13.19
C ASN A 157 8.60 8.45 12.34
N ILE A 158 8.54 9.03 11.13
CA ILE A 158 9.73 9.31 10.33
C ILE A 158 10.43 10.51 10.95
N THR A 159 11.72 10.35 11.25
CA THR A 159 12.56 11.39 11.90
C THR A 159 13.61 11.94 10.96
N ALA A 160 13.98 11.20 9.92
CA ALA A 160 14.82 11.70 8.84
C ALA A 160 14.46 10.99 7.52
N PRO A 161 14.51 11.69 6.38
CA PRO A 161 14.54 13.15 6.28
C PRO A 161 13.25 13.76 6.83
N ALA A 162 13.32 14.98 7.36
CA ALA A 162 12.13 15.72 7.77
C ALA A 162 11.25 16.03 6.55
N ASN A 163 9.95 16.22 6.77
CA ASN A 163 9.04 16.63 5.70
C ASN A 163 9.49 17.98 5.10
N ASN A 164 9.44 18.07 3.77
CA ASN A 164 9.95 19.16 2.93
C ASN A 164 11.47 19.39 2.99
N ALA A 165 12.25 18.44 3.52
CA ALA A 165 13.71 18.57 3.51
C ALA A 165 14.29 18.44 2.09
N THR A 166 15.35 19.20 1.82
CA THR A 166 16.22 18.97 0.66
C THR A 166 17.33 18.02 1.06
N VAL A 167 17.51 16.93 0.31
CA VAL A 167 18.52 15.91 0.55
C VAL A 167 19.38 15.71 -0.70
N SER A 168 20.68 15.48 -0.49
CA SER A 168 21.56 15.11 -1.58
C SER A 168 21.56 13.60 -1.79
N LYS A 169 21.53 13.15 -3.04
CA LYS A 169 21.71 11.73 -3.37
C LYS A 169 23.18 11.29 -3.46
N ALA A 170 24.14 12.22 -3.38
CA ALA A 170 25.56 11.95 -3.61
C ALA A 170 26.16 10.90 -2.65
N SER A 171 25.62 10.79 -1.43
CA SER A 171 26.07 9.80 -0.42
C SER A 171 24.97 8.81 -0.03
N GLY A 172 23.88 8.74 -0.81
CA GLY A 172 22.67 8.03 -0.43
C GLY A 172 21.77 8.89 0.48
N ILE A 173 20.57 8.39 0.73
CA ILE A 173 19.56 9.09 1.55
C ILE A 173 19.32 8.27 2.81
N ALA A 174 19.64 8.85 3.98
CA ALA A 174 19.36 8.25 5.27
C ALA A 174 17.89 8.43 5.64
N VAL A 175 17.21 7.31 5.91
CA VAL A 175 15.81 7.23 6.32
C VAL A 175 15.77 6.67 7.74
N ASN A 176 15.26 7.46 8.69
CA ASN A 176 15.20 7.09 10.10
C ASN A 176 13.76 7.14 10.61
N TRP A 177 13.41 6.23 11.49
CA TRP A 177 12.09 6.17 12.13
C TRP A 177 12.18 5.70 13.59
N THR A 178 11.10 5.95 14.34
CA THR A 178 10.96 5.58 15.76
C THR A 178 9.91 4.48 15.94
N GLY A 179 9.51 4.18 17.18
CA GLY A 179 8.36 3.31 17.47
C GLY A 179 8.52 1.88 16.96
N SER A 180 9.48 1.13 17.52
CA SER A 180 9.70 -0.27 17.14
C SER A 180 8.49 -1.14 17.49
N SER A 181 8.13 -2.05 16.58
CA SER A 181 7.04 -3.00 16.78
C SER A 181 7.37 -4.42 16.31
N ASN A 182 8.65 -4.74 16.15
CA ASN A 182 9.14 -5.98 15.53
C ASN A 182 8.55 -6.25 14.13
N ALA A 183 8.14 -5.19 13.44
CA ALA A 183 7.55 -5.27 12.12
C ALA A 183 8.59 -5.50 11.02
N ARG A 184 8.10 -5.85 9.83
CA ARG A 184 8.86 -5.64 8.60
C ARG A 184 8.71 -4.20 8.14
N VAL A 185 9.72 -3.70 7.45
CA VAL A 185 9.73 -2.34 6.91
C VAL A 185 9.92 -2.38 5.40
N LEU A 186 9.09 -1.61 4.71
CA LEU A 186 9.18 -1.30 3.29
C LEU A 186 9.47 0.20 3.16
N ILE A 187 10.42 0.56 2.29
CA ILE A 187 10.75 1.94 1.96
C ILE A 187 10.50 2.14 0.47
N VAL A 188 9.80 3.23 0.16
CA VAL A 188 9.49 3.64 -1.20
C VAL A 188 9.95 5.08 -1.38
N LEU A 189 10.65 5.37 -2.47
CA LEU A 189 10.96 6.74 -2.87
C LEU A 189 10.56 6.91 -4.33
N ALA A 190 9.58 7.77 -4.59
CA ALA A 190 9.04 8.03 -5.92
C ALA A 190 9.17 9.51 -6.28
N SER A 191 9.72 9.81 -7.46
CA SER A 191 9.74 11.17 -8.01
C SER A 191 8.31 11.60 -8.35
N GLN A 192 7.96 12.85 -8.03
CA GLN A 192 6.64 13.42 -8.35
C GLN A 192 6.59 14.07 -9.73
N SER A 193 7.76 14.40 -10.31
CA SER A 193 7.88 15.09 -11.59
C SER A 193 8.58 14.25 -12.67
N GLY A 194 8.90 12.99 -12.39
CA GLY A 194 9.61 12.10 -13.31
C GLY A 194 9.35 10.63 -12.99
N SER A 195 10.03 9.71 -13.70
CA SER A 195 9.89 8.26 -13.53
C SER A 195 10.82 7.65 -12.48
N GLY A 196 11.57 8.47 -11.74
CA GLY A 196 12.50 8.01 -10.73
C GLY A 196 11.78 7.26 -9.61
N TYR A 197 12.23 6.03 -9.33
CA TYR A 197 11.58 5.16 -8.36
C TYR A 197 12.62 4.28 -7.66
N TYR A 198 12.42 4.05 -6.37
CA TYR A 198 13.20 3.14 -5.56
C TYR A 198 12.29 2.41 -4.56
N ILE A 199 12.59 1.14 -4.32
CA ILE A 199 11.89 0.29 -3.38
C ILE A 199 12.89 -0.61 -2.64
N SER A 200 12.68 -0.81 -1.34
CA SER A 200 13.31 -1.87 -0.56
C SER A 200 12.33 -2.44 0.45
N SER A 201 12.14 -3.76 0.41
CA SER A 201 11.17 -4.52 1.21
C SER A 201 11.86 -5.46 2.19
N GLU A 202 11.08 -6.07 3.10
CA GLU A 202 11.54 -7.07 4.08
C GLU A 202 12.70 -6.58 4.98
N LEU A 203 12.80 -5.26 5.20
CA LEU A 203 13.78 -4.70 6.10
C LEU A 203 13.40 -5.00 7.55
N ASN A 204 14.41 -5.19 8.40
CA ASN A 204 14.21 -5.24 9.84
C ASN A 204 13.77 -3.87 10.36
N ASP A 205 12.87 -3.85 11.35
CA ASP A 205 12.52 -2.63 12.09
C ASP A 205 13.64 -2.19 13.05
N SER A 206 14.75 -1.74 12.47
CA SER A 206 15.97 -1.29 13.16
C SER A 206 15.98 0.20 13.49
N GLY A 207 14.96 0.95 13.04
CA GLY A 207 14.87 2.40 13.19
C GLY A 207 15.61 3.21 12.12
N SER A 208 16.33 2.57 11.20
CA SER A 208 17.05 3.27 10.14
C SER A 208 17.37 2.40 8.92
N TYR A 209 17.44 3.04 7.76
CA TYR A 209 17.93 2.48 6.51
C TYR A 209 18.54 3.57 5.64
N THR A 210 19.59 3.24 4.89
CA THR A 210 20.18 4.18 3.92
C THR A 210 19.89 3.68 2.52
N ILE A 211 19.13 4.47 1.75
CA ILE A 211 18.94 4.23 0.31
C ILE A 211 20.31 4.44 -0.37
N PRO A 212 20.88 3.42 -1.03
CA PRO A 212 22.21 3.53 -1.62
C PRO A 212 22.27 4.58 -2.73
N ALA A 213 23.37 5.34 -2.80
CA ALA A 213 23.57 6.35 -3.85
C ALA A 213 23.48 5.79 -5.27
N SER A 214 23.89 4.52 -5.47
CA SER A 214 23.85 3.82 -6.75
C SER A 214 22.43 3.66 -7.31
N GLU A 215 21.43 3.59 -6.44
CA GLU A 215 20.02 3.37 -6.80
C GLU A 215 19.26 4.67 -7.05
N LEU A 216 19.89 5.83 -6.82
CA LEU A 216 19.24 7.15 -6.87
C LEU A 216 19.47 7.88 -8.20
N GLY A 217 20.09 7.24 -9.19
CA GLY A 217 20.44 7.87 -10.47
C GLY A 217 19.24 8.55 -11.14
N SER A 218 18.09 7.87 -11.16
CA SER A 218 16.84 8.32 -11.80
C SER A 218 15.98 9.24 -10.92
N VAL A 219 16.25 9.35 -9.62
CA VAL A 219 15.45 10.15 -8.68
C VAL A 219 16.00 11.57 -8.59
N SER A 220 15.15 12.57 -8.83
CA SER A 220 15.49 13.99 -8.68
C SER A 220 14.23 14.83 -8.48
N GLY A 221 14.42 16.05 -7.98
CA GLY A 221 13.34 17.01 -7.77
C GLY A 221 12.45 16.64 -6.59
N GLN A 222 11.20 17.09 -6.62
CA GLN A 222 10.25 16.76 -5.57
C GLN A 222 9.94 15.26 -5.62
N SER A 223 9.99 14.58 -4.47
CA SER A 223 9.78 13.15 -4.35
C SER A 223 8.95 12.83 -3.10
N LEU A 224 8.20 11.73 -3.17
CA LEU A 224 7.46 11.15 -2.06
C LEU A 224 8.31 10.03 -1.45
N LEU A 225 8.69 10.17 -0.19
CA LEU A 225 9.30 9.12 0.61
C LEU A 225 8.22 8.49 1.49
N GLN A 226 8.04 7.19 1.38
CA GLN A 226 7.16 6.42 2.24
C GLN A 226 7.98 5.41 3.05
N VAL A 227 7.64 5.32 4.33
CA VAL A 227 8.05 4.22 5.20
C VAL A 227 6.77 3.48 5.56
N VAL A 228 6.77 2.17 5.34
CA VAL A 228 5.65 1.29 5.63
C VAL A 228 6.13 0.27 6.65
N LYS A 229 5.47 0.21 7.81
CA LYS A 229 5.64 -0.89 8.75
C LYS A 229 4.51 -1.87 8.55
N TYR A 230 4.80 -3.16 8.49
CA TYR A 230 3.76 -4.18 8.29
C TYR A 230 4.06 -5.48 9.04
N HIS A 231 2.97 -6.16 9.41
CA HIS A 231 2.97 -7.58 9.71
C HIS A 231 2.04 -8.27 8.72
N TYR A 232 2.33 -9.54 8.44
CA TYR A 232 1.45 -10.37 7.65
C TYR A 232 1.31 -11.76 8.27
N ALA A 233 0.23 -12.42 7.91
CA ALA A 233 -0.03 -13.82 8.24
C ALA A 233 -0.63 -14.52 7.02
N ASP A 234 -0.30 -15.80 6.89
CA ASP A 234 -0.83 -16.65 5.83
C ASP A 234 -2.03 -17.44 6.33
N VAL A 235 -3.06 -17.53 5.50
CA VAL A 235 -4.23 -18.38 5.73
C VAL A 235 -4.34 -19.35 4.57
N SER A 236 -4.22 -20.65 4.86
CA SER A 236 -4.45 -21.70 3.86
C SER A 236 -5.89 -22.20 3.95
N ALA A 237 -6.61 -22.16 2.84
CA ALA A 237 -7.99 -22.65 2.74
C ALA A 237 -8.22 -23.34 1.39
N SER A 238 -8.75 -24.56 1.40
CA SER A 238 -9.00 -25.37 0.19
C SER A 238 -7.78 -25.50 -0.74
N GLY A 239 -6.58 -25.61 -0.17
CA GLY A 239 -5.32 -25.75 -0.92
C GLY A 239 -4.83 -24.45 -1.58
N LYS A 240 -5.45 -23.31 -1.26
CA LYS A 240 -5.05 -21.97 -1.69
C LYS A 240 -4.48 -21.18 -0.52
N ASN A 241 -3.60 -20.22 -0.80
CA ASN A 241 -3.00 -19.33 0.20
C ASN A 241 -3.54 -17.90 0.06
N TYR A 242 -3.84 -17.30 1.20
CA TYR A 242 -4.36 -15.94 1.31
C TYR A 242 -3.53 -15.14 2.31
N TYR A 243 -3.31 -13.87 2.02
CA TYR A 243 -2.50 -12.99 2.86
C TYR A 243 -3.38 -12.06 3.68
N ILE A 244 -3.10 -11.97 4.99
CA ILE A 244 -3.66 -10.95 5.87
C ILE A 244 -2.54 -10.00 6.27
N ILE A 245 -2.67 -8.72 5.92
CA ILE A 245 -1.70 -7.66 6.21
C ILE A 245 -2.30 -6.63 7.18
N ALA A 246 -1.50 -6.17 8.12
CA ALA A 246 -1.74 -4.92 8.83
C ALA A 246 -0.54 -4.01 8.65
N GLU A 247 -0.76 -2.81 8.15
CA GLU A 247 0.30 -1.86 7.82
C GLU A 247 0.02 -0.45 8.30
N ILE A 248 1.08 0.27 8.66
CA ILE A 248 1.07 1.71 8.87
C ILE A 248 1.95 2.34 7.80
N VAL A 249 1.37 3.25 7.03
CA VAL A 249 2.07 4.01 5.99
C VAL A 249 2.26 5.43 6.48
N LYS A 250 3.52 5.89 6.50
CA LYS A 250 3.85 7.30 6.71
C LYS A 250 4.59 7.86 5.52
N SER A 251 4.20 9.05 5.12
CA SER A 251 4.70 9.71 3.92
C SER A 251 5.29 11.09 4.26
N ASN A 252 6.49 11.36 3.76
CA ASN A 252 7.11 12.68 3.72
C ASN A 252 7.32 13.10 2.26
N THR A 253 7.08 14.37 1.96
CA THR A 253 7.56 15.00 0.73
C THR A 253 8.99 15.48 0.96
N ILE A 254 9.92 15.22 0.03
CA ILE A 254 11.31 15.69 0.10
C ILE A 254 11.75 16.22 -1.27
N THR A 255 12.84 16.98 -1.31
CA THR A 255 13.48 17.42 -2.56
C THR A 255 14.83 16.72 -2.71
N VAL A 256 15.00 15.90 -3.74
CA VAL A 256 16.24 15.15 -4.02
C VAL A 256 17.10 15.91 -5.01
N GLN A 257 18.38 16.12 -4.67
CA GLN A 257 19.42 16.78 -5.48
C GLN A 257 20.60 15.86 -5.76
#